data_AF-A0A2G5L1U5-F1
#
_entry.id   AF-A0A2G5L1U5-F1
#
_cell.length_a   1.000
_cell.length_b   1.000
_cell.length_c   1.000
_cell.angle_alpha   90.00
_cell.angle_beta   90.00
_cell.angle_gamma   90.00
#
_symmetry.space_group_name_H-M   'P 1'
#
loop_
_entity.id
_entity.type
_entity.pdbx_description
1 polymer ?
#
loop_
_entity_poly.entity_id
_entity_poly.type
_entity_poly.pdbx_seq_one_letter_code
_entity_poly.pdbx_strand_id
1 'polypeptide(L)'
;MKQTVKTIALTLFVAMSSLAYAGEKSEKALSPELKVQIQAMADSRVAVKFSKLEGEVVKVKIYDAYGSLIYSDKDVANTKYAKSFNLSAYPAGKYSYSVSNGVYSVTKTVELK
;
A
#
# COMPACT_ATOMS: atom_id res chain seq x y z
N MET A 1 56.68 8.47 -27.45
CA MET A 1 55.94 9.23 -26.41
C MET A 1 54.49 8.78 -26.46
N LYS A 2 53.81 8.19 -25.47
CA LYS A 2 54.02 7.79 -24.06
C LYS A 2 53.14 6.52 -23.89
N GLN A 3 53.70 5.33 -23.63
CA GLN A 3 53.74 4.70 -22.30
C GLN A 3 52.46 4.90 -21.47
N THR A 4 51.63 3.86 -21.31
CA THR A 4 51.46 3.15 -20.02
C THR A 4 50.49 1.97 -20.15
N VAL A 5 51.04 0.77 -20.04
CA VAL A 5 50.33 -0.46 -19.66
C VAL A 5 50.15 -0.43 -18.14
N LYS A 6 48.96 -0.73 -17.63
CA LYS A 6 48.76 -1.12 -16.23
C LYS A 6 47.95 -2.42 -16.18
N THR A 7 48.70 -3.51 -16.08
CA THR A 7 48.22 -4.82 -15.64
C THR A 7 48.18 -4.82 -14.11
N ILE A 8 47.35 -5.71 -13.55
CA ILE A 8 47.48 -6.42 -12.25
C ILE A 8 46.44 -6.04 -11.17
N ALA A 9 45.47 -6.95 -11.09
CA ALA A 9 44.90 -7.62 -9.90
C ALA A 9 44.19 -6.81 -8.81
N LEU A 10 42.96 -7.22 -8.48
CA LEU A 10 42.73 -8.05 -7.27
C LEU A 10 41.30 -8.59 -7.30
N THR A 11 41.17 -9.89 -7.47
CA THR A 11 39.95 -10.66 -7.17
C THR A 11 39.55 -10.45 -5.71
N LEU A 12 38.35 -9.94 -5.46
CA LEU A 12 37.62 -10.22 -4.22
C LEU A 12 36.36 -11.02 -4.57
N PHE A 13 36.48 -12.34 -4.41
CA PHE A 13 35.37 -13.27 -4.36
C PHE A 13 34.65 -13.04 -3.02
N VAL A 14 33.58 -12.24 -2.99
CA VAL A 14 32.69 -12.25 -1.83
C VAL A 14 31.67 -13.35 -2.07
N ALA A 15 31.97 -14.53 -1.53
CA ALA A 15 30.97 -15.56 -1.30
C ALA A 15 29.97 -14.99 -0.29
N MET A 16 28.87 -14.40 -0.76
CA MET A 16 27.72 -14.13 0.09
C MET A 16 27.12 -15.49 0.44
N SER A 17 27.45 -15.93 1.65
CA SER A 17 26.83 -17.03 2.36
C SER A 17 25.32 -16.98 2.15
N SER A 18 24.77 -18.03 1.52
CA SER A 18 23.34 -18.27 1.50
C SER A 18 22.88 -18.47 2.95
N LEU A 19 22.31 -17.42 3.55
CA LEU A 19 21.46 -17.58 4.72
C LEU A 19 20.25 -18.39 4.26
N ALA A 20 20.34 -19.70 4.48
CA ALA A 20 19.21 -20.61 4.40
C ALA A 20 18.22 -20.19 5.49
N TYR A 21 17.29 -19.31 5.14
CA TYR A 21 16.13 -19.02 5.97
C TYR A 21 15.17 -20.20 5.83
N ALA A 22 15.38 -21.23 6.65
CA ALA A 22 14.39 -22.25 6.94
C ALA A 22 13.30 -21.63 7.82
N GLY A 23 12.52 -20.73 7.22
CA GLY A 23 11.23 -20.31 7.73
C GLY A 23 10.20 -20.99 6.87
N GLU A 24 9.42 -21.89 7.47
CA GLU A 24 8.25 -22.53 6.91
C GLU A 24 7.41 -21.46 6.20
N LYS A 25 7.52 -21.40 4.87
CA LYS A 25 6.64 -20.58 4.05
C LYS A 25 5.30 -21.31 4.07
N SER A 26 4.54 -21.06 5.13
CA SER A 26 3.10 -21.12 5.10
C SER A 26 2.70 -20.50 3.77
N GLU A 27 2.16 -21.33 2.87
CA GLU A 27 1.58 -20.89 1.62
C GLU A 27 0.57 -19.82 1.98
N LYS A 28 0.98 -18.56 1.82
CA LYS A 28 0.13 -17.40 2.03
C LYS A 28 -0.99 -17.58 1.04
N ALA A 29 -2.13 -18.10 1.51
CA ALA A 29 -3.31 -18.34 0.70
C ALA A 29 -3.48 -17.12 -0.19
N LEU A 30 -3.40 -17.34 -1.50
CA LEU A 30 -3.43 -16.30 -2.52
C LEU A 30 -4.67 -15.45 -2.24
N SER A 31 -4.48 -14.31 -1.57
CA SER A 31 -5.59 -13.45 -1.20
C SER A 31 -6.16 -12.93 -2.52
N PRO A 32 -7.47 -12.98 -2.75
CA PRO A 32 -8.02 -12.52 -4.01
C PRO A 32 -7.77 -11.01 -4.19
N GLU A 33 -7.81 -10.55 -5.43
CA GLU A 33 -7.78 -9.12 -5.71
C GLU A 33 -8.95 -8.41 -5.00
N LEU A 34 -8.63 -7.35 -4.28
CA LEU A 34 -9.59 -6.53 -3.54
C LEU A 34 -10.42 -5.67 -4.50
N LYS A 35 -11.71 -5.98 -4.65
CA LYS A 35 -12.66 -5.15 -5.40
C LYS A 35 -13.12 -3.97 -4.55
N VAL A 36 -12.41 -2.85 -4.66
CA VAL A 36 -12.64 -1.64 -3.86
C VAL A 36 -13.35 -0.57 -4.69
N GLN A 37 -14.41 -0.01 -4.13
CA GLN A 37 -15.13 1.14 -4.68
C GLN A 37 -14.86 2.36 -3.81
N ILE A 38 -14.20 3.36 -4.38
CA ILE A 38 -13.96 4.67 -3.76
C ILE A 38 -14.66 5.72 -4.61
N GLN A 39 -15.64 6.42 -4.05
CA GLN A 39 -16.49 7.36 -4.78
C GLN A 39 -16.63 8.68 -4.02
N ALA A 40 -16.35 9.78 -4.70
CA ALA A 40 -16.69 11.11 -4.22
C ALA A 40 -18.22 11.27 -4.19
N MET A 41 -18.72 11.93 -3.16
CA MET A 41 -20.12 12.26 -2.94
C MET A 41 -20.27 13.77 -2.75
N ALA A 42 -21.51 14.24 -2.62
CA ALA A 42 -21.80 15.63 -2.26
C ALA A 42 -21.19 15.99 -0.88
N ASP A 43 -21.09 17.30 -0.61
CA ASP A 43 -20.67 17.87 0.68
C ASP A 43 -19.30 17.38 1.16
N SER A 44 -18.34 17.25 0.25
CA SER A 44 -16.97 16.85 0.60
C SER A 44 -16.89 15.47 1.26
N ARG A 45 -17.82 14.58 0.93
CA ARG A 45 -17.83 13.21 1.44
C ARG A 45 -17.25 12.24 0.43
N VAL A 46 -16.61 11.18 0.91
CA VAL A 46 -16.13 10.08 0.07
C VAL A 46 -16.55 8.76 0.67
N ALA A 47 -17.21 7.92 -0.12
CA ALA A 47 -17.58 6.57 0.27
C ALA A 47 -16.50 5.56 -0.15
N VAL A 48 -16.13 4.68 0.77
CA VAL A 48 -15.25 3.53 0.54
C VAL A 48 -16.03 2.26 0.85
N LYS A 49 -16.12 1.38 -0.13
CA LYS A 49 -16.85 0.11 -0.03
C LYS A 49 -16.02 -1.02 -0.61
N PHE A 50 -15.96 -2.15 0.09
CA PHE A 50 -15.36 -3.37 -0.41
C PHE A 50 -15.86 -4.58 0.37
N SER A 51 -15.61 -5.76 -0.17
CA SER A 51 -15.77 -7.02 0.55
C SER A 51 -14.41 -7.70 0.66
N LYS A 52 -14.20 -8.40 1.77
CA LYS A 52 -13.01 -9.20 2.06
C LYS A 52 -13.42 -10.61 2.49
N LEU A 53 -12.49 -11.55 2.42
CA LEU A 53 -12.68 -12.88 2.97
C LEU A 53 -12.67 -12.87 4.50
N GLU A 54 -13.27 -13.89 5.09
CA GLU A 54 -13.18 -14.11 6.53
C GLU A 54 -11.73 -14.41 6.93
N GLY A 55 -11.27 -13.86 8.05
CA GLY A 55 -9.86 -13.93 8.48
C GLY A 55 -8.90 -13.03 7.69
N GLU A 56 -9.32 -12.40 6.60
CA GLU A 56 -8.48 -11.47 5.83
C GLU A 56 -8.26 -10.15 6.59
N VAL A 57 -7.01 -9.73 6.69
CA VAL A 57 -6.65 -8.44 7.29
C VAL A 57 -6.60 -7.38 6.20
N VAL A 58 -7.57 -6.45 6.21
CA VAL A 58 -7.60 -5.31 5.27
C VAL A 58 -7.46 -4.01 6.03
N LYS A 59 -6.59 -3.13 5.52
CA LYS A 59 -6.28 -1.81 6.07
C LYS A 59 -6.75 -0.74 5.11
N VAL A 60 -7.37 0.31 5.66
CA VAL A 60 -7.79 1.50 4.91
C VAL A 60 -6.99 2.68 5.43
N LYS A 61 -6.34 3.42 4.54
CA LYS A 61 -5.58 4.62 4.85
C LYS A 61 -6.03 5.78 3.97
N ILE A 62 -6.10 6.97 4.54
CA ILE A 62 -6.41 8.20 3.82
C ILE A 62 -5.29 9.19 4.09
N TYR A 63 -4.79 9.77 3.01
CA TYR A 63 -3.76 10.80 3.03
C TYR A 63 -4.33 12.10 2.49
N ASP A 64 -3.92 13.22 3.08
CA ASP A 64 -4.24 14.54 2.57
C ASP A 64 -3.43 14.91 1.31
N ALA A 65 -3.66 16.11 0.80
CA ALA A 65 -2.97 16.64 -0.38
C ALA A 65 -1.46 16.80 -0.22
N TYR A 66 -0.95 16.81 1.02
CA TYR A 66 0.46 16.90 1.36
C TYR A 66 1.09 15.53 1.66
N GLY A 67 0.31 14.45 1.59
CA GLY A 67 0.74 13.10 1.92
C GLY A 67 0.70 12.77 3.41
N SER A 68 0.09 13.62 4.24
CA SER A 68 -0.08 13.35 5.67
C SER A 68 -1.19 12.33 5.90
N LEU A 69 -0.94 11.33 6.75
CA LEU A 69 -1.94 10.33 7.10
C LEU A 69 -3.01 10.95 8.01
N ILE A 70 -4.23 11.10 7.50
CA ILE A 70 -5.37 11.66 8.26
C ILE A 70 -6.30 10.58 8.81
N TYR A 71 -6.22 9.35 8.27
CA TYR A 71 -7.01 8.21 8.75
C TYR A 71 -6.27 6.91 8.51
N SER A 72 -6.34 5.99 9.47
CA SER A 72 -5.94 4.60 9.30
C SER A 72 -6.84 3.68 10.11
N ASP A 73 -7.45 2.70 9.45
CA ASP A 73 -8.00 1.52 10.12
C ASP A 73 -6.85 0.57 10.47
N LYS A 74 -6.86 0.02 11.69
CA LYS A 74 -5.88 -0.99 12.10
C LYS A 74 -6.19 -2.32 11.42
N ASP A 75 -7.43 -2.78 11.53
CA ASP A 75 -7.95 -3.99 10.91
C ASP A 75 -9.46 -3.87 10.70
N VAL A 76 -9.92 -4.06 9.47
CA VAL A 76 -11.36 -4.12 9.18
C VAL A 76 -11.91 -5.45 9.69
N ALA A 77 -12.81 -5.41 10.67
CA ALA A 77 -13.37 -6.61 11.29
C ALA A 77 -14.35 -7.36 10.36
N ASN A 78 -15.32 -6.63 9.79
CA ASN A 78 -16.41 -7.23 9.02
C ASN A 78 -15.98 -7.63 7.59
N THR A 79 -16.55 -8.71 7.06
CA THR A 79 -16.35 -9.15 5.67
C THR A 79 -16.87 -8.14 4.65
N LYS A 80 -17.84 -7.30 5.02
CA LYS A 80 -18.33 -6.17 4.22
C LYS A 80 -17.93 -4.86 4.90
N TYR A 81 -17.22 -4.02 4.16
CA TYR A 81 -16.85 -2.68 4.60
C TYR A 81 -17.63 -1.64 3.79
N ALA A 82 -18.26 -0.70 4.48
CA ALA A 82 -18.87 0.47 3.89
C ALA A 82 -18.76 1.64 4.86
N LYS A 83 -17.92 2.62 4.53
CA LYS A 83 -17.73 3.81 5.35
C LYS A 83 -17.73 5.06 4.49
N SER A 84 -18.36 6.12 5.01
CA SER A 84 -18.35 7.45 4.41
C SER A 84 -17.48 8.36 5.25
N PHE A 85 -16.50 8.98 4.62
CA PHE A 85 -15.60 9.93 5.26
C PHE A 85 -16.07 11.34 4.93
N ASN A 86 -16.37 12.13 5.96
CA ASN A 86 -16.66 13.54 5.80
C ASN A 86 -15.35 14.33 5.86
N LEU A 87 -14.95 14.94 4.75
CA LEU A 87 -13.76 15.77 4.65
C LEU A 87 -14.09 17.27 4.59
N SER A 88 -15.31 17.67 4.96
CA SER A 88 -15.74 19.09 4.95
C SER A 88 -14.90 20.01 5.86
N ALA A 89 -14.23 19.45 6.87
CA ALA A 89 -13.34 20.19 7.76
C ALA A 89 -11.90 20.32 7.22
N TYR A 90 -11.60 19.70 6.08
CA TYR A 90 -10.27 19.71 5.48
C TYR A 90 -10.24 20.61 4.24
N PRO A 91 -9.07 21.19 3.89
CA PRO A 91 -8.93 22.01 2.69
C PRO A 91 -9.28 21.27 1.39
N ALA A 92 -9.70 22.03 0.38
CA ALA A 92 -9.79 21.50 -0.98
C ALA A 92 -8.42 20.99 -1.46
N GLY A 93 -8.41 19.92 -2.25
CA GLY A 93 -7.16 19.28 -2.69
C GLY A 93 -7.32 17.82 -3.07
N LYS A 94 -6.20 17.17 -3.36
CA LYS A 94 -6.16 15.77 -3.84
C LYS A 94 -5.89 14.82 -2.68
N TYR A 95 -6.90 14.07 -2.28
CA TYR A 95 -6.81 13.09 -1.20
C TYR A 95 -6.55 11.71 -1.77
N SER A 96 -5.66 10.95 -1.14
CA SER A 96 -5.32 9.59 -1.56
C SER A 96 -5.94 8.57 -0.62
N TYR A 97 -6.73 7.66 -1.18
CA TYR A 97 -7.35 6.55 -0.46
C TYR A 97 -6.62 5.28 -0.83
N SER A 98 -6.10 4.56 0.16
CA SER A 98 -5.39 3.29 -0.02
C SER A 98 -6.09 2.19 0.76
N VAL A 99 -6.41 1.09 0.09
CA VAL A 99 -7.01 -0.10 0.69
C VAL A 99 -6.15 -1.30 0.36
N SER A 100 -5.66 -2.02 1.37
CA SER A 100 -4.70 -3.12 1.16
C SER A 100 -4.92 -4.29 2.11
N ASN A 101 -4.75 -5.51 1.60
CA ASN A 101 -4.70 -6.76 2.39
C ASN A 101 -3.26 -7.26 2.65
N GLY A 102 -2.26 -6.42 2.41
CA GLY A 102 -0.84 -6.79 2.54
C GLY A 102 -0.31 -7.69 1.42
N VAL A 103 -1.12 -8.05 0.42
CA VAL A 103 -0.69 -8.67 -0.84
C VAL A 103 -1.00 -7.72 -2.00
N TYR A 104 -2.23 -7.23 -2.06
CA TYR A 104 -2.73 -6.26 -3.02
C TYR A 104 -2.98 -4.91 -2.33
N SER A 105 -2.92 -3.85 -3.13
CA SER A 105 -3.26 -2.50 -2.71
C SER A 105 -3.99 -1.80 -3.84
N VAL A 106 -5.16 -1.24 -3.53
CA VAL A 106 -5.91 -0.36 -4.43
C VAL A 106 -5.74 1.05 -3.91
N THR A 107 -5.24 1.95 -4.77
CA THR A 107 -5.10 3.36 -4.44
C THR A 107 -5.91 4.20 -5.41
N LYS A 108 -6.70 5.14 -4.88
CA LYS A 108 -7.47 6.10 -5.67
C LYS A 108 -7.30 7.50 -5.13
N THR A 109 -7.02 8.44 -6.02
CA THR A 109 -7.02 9.86 -5.72
C THR A 109 -8.42 10.45 -5.94
N VAL A 110 -8.88 11.25 -4.99
CA VAL A 110 -10.14 11.99 -5.06
C VAL A 110 -9.83 13.46 -4.87
N GLU A 111 -10.27 14.29 -5.81
CA GLU A 111 -10.13 15.73 -5.73
C GLU A 111 -11.35 16.34 -5.03
N LEU A 112 -11.11 16.98 -3.89
CA LEU A 112 -12.08 17.81 -3.18
C LEU A 112 -12.04 19.22 -3.74
N LYS A 113 -13.22 19.77 -3.99
CA LYS A 113 -13.44 21.11 -4.54
C LYS A 113 -13.97 22.05 -3.47
#